data_AF-A0A139NLQ6-F1
#
_entry.id   AF-A0A139NLQ6-F1
#
_cell.length_a   1.000
_cell.length_b   1.000
_cell.length_c   1.000
_cell.angle_alpha   90.00
_cell.angle_beta   90.00
_cell.angle_gamma   90.00
#
_symmetry.space_group_name_H-M   'P 1'
#
loop_
_entity.id
_entity.type
_entity.pdbx_description
1 polymer ?
#
loop_
_entity_poly.entity_id
_entity_poly.type
_entity_poly.pdbx_seq_one_letter_code
_entity_poly.pdbx_strand_id
1 'polypeptide(L)' 'MMLKLIKIFNSKSKGYWYIPENRDPGMIEIDEQSGEVTVAIKSSYDEELGYPYYANKARGAVKQMWDKGELPNEKTFVWY' A
#
# COMPACT_ATOMS: atom_id res chain seq x y z
N MET A 1 10.54 -12.66 -0.26
CA MET A 1 9.86 -11.44 0.20
C MET A 1 8.45 -11.34 -0.40
N MET A 2 7.47 -10.82 0.36
CA MET A 2 6.05 -10.78 0.03
C MET A 2 5.39 -9.49 0.51
N LEU A 3 4.49 -8.94 -0.31
CA LEU A 3 3.65 -7.79 0.01
C LEU A 3 2.23 -8.05 -0.45
N LYS A 4 1.28 -7.95 0.48
CA LYS A 4 -0.14 -8.02 0.20
C LYS A 4 -0.77 -6.63 0.29
N LEU A 5 -1.58 -6.27 -0.70
CA LEU A 5 -2.37 -5.05 -0.72
C LEU A 5 -3.84 -5.43 -0.59
N ILE A 6 -4.54 -4.86 0.40
CA ILE A 6 -5.99 -5.03 0.59
C ILE A 6 -6.64 -3.67 0.49
N LYS A 7 -7.57 -3.52 -0.45
CA LYS A 7 -8.28 -2.27 -0.67
C LYS A 7 -9.09 -1.90 0.57
N ILE A 8 -9.05 -0.64 0.95
CA ILE A 8 -9.83 -0.13 2.07
C ILE A 8 -11.28 0.02 1.60
N PHE A 9 -12.21 -0.65 2.28
CA PHE A 9 -13.65 -0.53 2.05
C PHE A 9 -14.29 0.31 3.15
N ASN A 10 -15.34 1.05 2.78
CA ASN A 10 -16.24 1.71 3.74
C ASN A 10 -15.57 2.78 4.63
N SER A 11 -14.56 3.47 4.09
CA SER A 11 -13.88 4.58 4.76
C SER A 11 -13.99 5.85 3.91
N LYS A 12 -13.88 7.03 4.54
CA LYS A 12 -13.79 8.31 3.81
C LYS A 12 -12.51 8.42 2.97
N SER A 13 -11.50 7.60 3.27
CA SER A 13 -10.23 7.52 2.55
C SER A 13 -10.25 6.39 1.54
N LYS A 14 -9.71 6.67 0.35
CA LYS A 14 -9.45 5.67 -0.69
C LYS A 14 -8.01 5.22 -0.61
N GLY A 15 -7.75 3.92 -0.68
CA GLY A 15 -6.41 3.43 -0.44
C GLY A 15 -6.31 1.93 -0.25
N TYR A 16 -5.16 1.51 0.25
CA TYR A 16 -4.84 0.12 0.53
C TYR A 16 -4.15 -0.01 1.89
N TRP A 17 -4.55 -1.04 2.63
CA TRP A 17 -3.67 -1.64 3.62
C TRP A 17 -2.55 -2.39 2.88
N TYR A 18 -1.30 -2.16 3.25
CA TYR A 18 -0.17 -2.94 2.78
C TYR A 18 0.39 -3.78 3.93
N ILE A 19 0.48 -5.08 3.70
CA ILE A 19 0.84 -6.10 4.68
C ILE A 19 2.14 -6.74 4.21
N PRO A 20 3.28 -6.38 4.79
CA PRO A 20 4.56 -6.97 4.44
C PRO A 20 4.79 -8.26 5.24
N GLU A 21 5.20 -9.35 4.57
CA GLU A 21 5.54 -10.63 5.21
C GLU A 21 4.46 -11.15 6.20
N ASN A 22 3.18 -10.88 5.95
CA ASN A 22 2.06 -11.19 6.85
C ASN A 22 2.17 -10.57 8.26
N ARG A 23 2.85 -9.44 8.40
CA ARG A 23 2.96 -8.65 9.65
C ARG A 23 1.93 -7.53 9.72
N ASP A 24 2.00 -6.70 10.77
CA ASP A 24 1.08 -5.58 10.94
C ASP A 24 1.06 -4.68 9.70
N PRO A 25 -0.14 -4.26 9.27
CA PRO A 25 -0.29 -3.46 8.07
C PRO A 25 0.18 -2.02 8.28
N GLY A 26 0.67 -1.41 7.22
CA GLY A 26 0.64 0.04 7.08
C GLY A 26 -0.46 0.47 6.09
N MET A 27 -0.63 1.78 5.92
CA MET A 27 -1.68 2.36 5.08
C MET A 27 -1.11 3.22 3.96
N ILE A 28 -1.60 2.98 2.75
CA ILE A 28 -1.44 3.85 1.59
C ILE A 28 -2.76 4.56 1.34
N GLU A 29 -2.73 5.88 1.19
CA GLU A 29 -3.88 6.70 0.80
C GLU A 29 -3.71 7.24 -0.62
N ILE A 30 -4.85 7.45 -1.28
CA ILE A 30 -4.96 8.05 -2.60
C ILE A 30 -5.83 9.30 -2.45
N ASP A 31 -5.26 10.46 -2.80
CA ASP A 31 -6.03 11.68 -2.99
C ASP A 31 -6.73 11.61 -4.36
N GLU A 32 -8.06 11.59 -4.36
CA GLU A 32 -8.84 11.45 -5.60
C GLU A 32 -8.83 12.72 -6.48
N GLN A 33 -8.53 13.89 -5.91
CA GLN A 33 -8.50 15.15 -6.64
C GLN A 33 -7.18 15.33 -7.38
N SER A 34 -6.06 15.04 -6.73
CA SER A 34 -4.71 15.19 -7.30
C SER A 34 -4.18 13.89 -7.93
N GLY A 35 -4.72 12.74 -7.55
CA GLY A 35 -4.16 11.43 -7.88
C GLY A 35 -2.84 11.14 -7.13
N GLU A 36 -2.51 11.93 -6.12
CA GLU A 36 -1.34 11.69 -5.28
C GLU A 36 -1.54 10.45 -4.42
N VAL A 37 -0.49 9.64 -4.32
CA VAL A 37 -0.47 8.44 -3.47
C VAL A 37 0.59 8.62 -2.40
N THR A 38 0.19 8.48 -1.13
CA THR A 38 1.02 8.76 0.04
C THR A 38 1.03 7.58 1.00
N VAL A 39 2.11 7.47 1.79
CA VAL A 39 2.17 6.53 2.92
C VAL A 39 1.57 7.23 4.13
N ALA A 40 0.35 6.90 4.50
CA ALA A 40 -0.33 7.50 5.63
C ALA A 40 0.12 6.88 6.96
N ILE A 41 0.36 5.57 6.98
CA ILE A 41 0.83 4.83 8.16
C ILE A 41 1.93 3.87 7.75
N LYS A 42 3.07 3.88 8.46
CA LYS A 42 4.14 2.90 8.27
C LYS A 42 3.79 1.59 9.00
N SER A 43 4.11 0.44 8.39
CA SER A 43 4.01 -0.83 9.10
C SER A 43 5.12 -0.92 10.16
N SER A 44 4.87 -1.67 11.24
CA SER A 44 5.89 -1.96 12.26
C SER A 44 7.14 -2.60 11.64
N TYR A 45 6.97 -3.40 10.59
CA TYR A 45 8.10 -4.04 9.92
C TYR A 45 9.01 -3.06 9.18
N ASP A 46 8.46 -2.03 8.52
CA ASP A 46 9.28 -0.97 7.91
C ASP A 46 10.01 -0.13 8.97
N GLU A 47 9.43 0.01 10.17
CA GLU A 47 10.09 0.65 11.31
C GLU A 47 11.23 -0.19 11.87
N GLU A 48 11.03 -1.50 12.06
CA GLU A 48 12.06 -2.46 12.48
C GLU A 48 13.24 -2.51 11.50
N LEU A 49 12.97 -2.45 10.19
CA LEU A 49 14.00 -2.41 9.15
C LEU A 49 14.77 -1.09 9.13
N GLY A 50 14.27 -0.02 9.77
CA GLY A 50 14.86 1.31 9.75
C GLY A 50 14.77 2.04 8.40
N TYR A 51 14.10 1.45 7.41
CA TYR A 51 13.90 2.03 6.09
C TYR A 51 12.54 1.59 5.50
N PRO A 52 11.75 2.50 4.90
CA PRO A 52 10.38 2.23 4.42
C PRO A 52 10.36 1.44 3.10
N TYR A 53 10.95 0.24 3.09
CA TYR A 53 11.10 -0.60 1.91
C TYR A 53 9.74 -1.05 1.35
N TYR A 54 8.88 -1.63 2.19
CA TYR A 54 7.58 -2.14 1.75
C TYR A 54 6.61 -1.00 1.50
N ALA A 55 6.63 0.06 2.31
CA ALA A 55 5.82 1.25 2.10
C ALA A 55 6.10 1.91 0.75
N ASN A 56 7.38 2.07 0.37
CA ASN A 56 7.75 2.64 -0.93
C ASN A 56 7.27 1.75 -2.09
N LYS A 57 7.41 0.43 -1.93
CA LYS A 57 6.95 -0.53 -2.94
C LYS A 57 5.42 -0.53 -3.08
N ALA A 58 4.71 -0.50 -1.97
CA ALA A 58 3.26 -0.40 -1.90
C ALA A 58 2.77 0.89 -2.55
N ARG A 59 3.35 2.04 -2.20
CA ARG A 59 3.02 3.35 -2.78
C ARG A 59 3.18 3.33 -4.30
N GLY A 60 4.30 2.83 -4.81
CA GLY A 60 4.55 2.72 -6.25
C GLY A 60 3.53 1.82 -6.95
N ALA A 61 3.22 0.66 -6.38
CA ALA A 61 2.23 -0.26 -6.92
C ALA A 61 0.82 0.35 -6.94
N VAL A 62 0.41 1.03 -5.86
CA VAL A 62 -0.89 1.71 -5.78
C VAL A 62 -0.97 2.85 -6.78
N LYS A 63 0.09 3.65 -6.96
CA LYS A 63 0.12 4.70 -7.99
C LYS A 63 -0.06 4.12 -9.40
N GLN A 64 0.65 3.04 -9.72
CA GLN A 64 0.50 2.39 -11.03
C GLN A 64 -0.91 1.82 -11.24
N MET A 65 -1.53 1.28 -10.19
CA MET A 65 -2.91 0.78 -10.23
C MET A 65 -3.91 1.92 -10.43
N TRP A 66 -3.73 3.02 -9.71
CA TRP A 66 -4.53 4.24 -9.87
C TRP A 66 -4.45 4.80 -11.30
N ASP A 67 -3.23 4.93 -11.83
CA ASP A 67 -2.99 5.49 -13.17
C ASP A 67 -3.58 4.64 -14.30
N LYS A 68 -3.78 3.34 -14.05
CA LYS A 68 -4.44 2.41 -14.97
C LYS A 68 -5.96 2.38 -14.80
N GLY A 69 -6.51 3.03 -13.77
CA GLY A 69 -7.92 2.89 -13.40
C GLY A 69 -8.29 1.50 -12.85
N GLU A 70 -7.28 0.69 -12.49
CA GLU A 70 -7.45 -0.69 -12.03
C GLU A 70 -7.16 -0.77 -10.53
N LEU A 71 -8.19 -0.64 -9.70
CA LEU A 71 -8.08 -0.73 -8.25
C LEU A 71 -8.72 -2.03 -7.74
N PRO A 72 -8.07 -3.20 -7.91
CA PRO A 72 -8.59 -4.48 -7.46
C PRO A 72 -8.72 -4.52 -5.94
N ASN A 73 -9.64 -5.36 -5.46
CA ASN A 73 -9.91 -5.50 -4.02
C ASN A 73 -8.71 -6.03 -3.23
N GLU A 74 -7.90 -6.88 -3.87
CA GLU A 74 -6.69 -7.45 -3.29
C GLU A 74 -5.62 -7.60 -4.38
N LYS A 75 -4.34 -7.48 -4.02
CA LYS A 75 -3.21 -7.82 -4.87
C LYS A 75 -2.03 -8.29 -4.04
N THR A 76 -1.39 -9.39 -4.47
CA THR A 76 -0.22 -9.95 -3.78
C THR A 76 0.99 -9.91 -4.71
N PHE A 77 2.12 -9.51 -4.16
CA PHE A 77 3.42 -9.49 -4.83
C PHE A 77 4.38 -10.41 -4.09
N VAL A 78 5.11 -11.26 -4.82
CA VAL A 78 6.11 -12.18 -4.28
C VAL A 78 7.39 -12.04 -5.10
N TRP A 79 8.54 -11.97 -4.43
CA TRP A 79 9.87 -11.91 -5.06
C TRP A 79 10.93 -12.60 -4.20
N TYR A 80 12.05 -12.97 -4.81
CA TYR A 80 13.17 -13.68 -4.18
C TYR A 80 14.32 -12.72 -3.87
#